data_AF-A0A7S4QJ01-F1
#
_entry.id   AF-A0A7S4QJ01-F1
#
_cell.length_a   1.000
_cell.length_b   1.000
_cell.length_c   1.000
_cell.angle_alpha   90.00
_cell.angle_beta   90.00
_cell.angle_gamma   90.00
#
_symmetry.space_group_name_H-M   'P 1'
#
loop_
_entity.id
_entity.type
_entity.pdbx_description
1 polymer ?
#
loop_
_entity_poly.entity_id
_entity_poly.type
_entity_poly.pdbx_seq_one_letter_code
_entity_poly.pdbx_strand_id
1 'polypeptide(L)'
;MTMFHNLFTFLFTLSLQTQITNASFHHHKRRLAKNNNGDPKHGNYCTLTRHWHLSVGDDPSTSMIVSFSSHPKCAKSSAPVGAVLIGKEPNKADFVILEQNDARMYNATYPNKKKGSLYTSDYYHHVTVDGLDPNTRYYYRCVTVPSVLVDNIANEEMEDAERGLRQQHWDMTSTIAADLAERRRRYLKGGEDNDGAPSFVTAPAPGNDSRVKFVIMGDLGERTHSYETVAYLDAHREGINAILLVGDIAYTQNDHDIWDKWFDMLDATSFASEIPLQIATGNHDIEQDVETLDIFVAFENRFLMPQVQPAIIETMKGPIDKSLVDYPLPYDFGNAYYAFTYGPARHIVLSSYSNMDPGKFFNN
;
A
#
# COMPACT_ATOMS: atom_id res chain seq x y z
N MET A 1 5.57 -73.23 -1.40
CA MET A 1 6.73 -72.75 -2.15
C MET A 1 6.40 -71.36 -2.67
N THR A 2 7.10 -70.35 -2.10
CA THR A 2 7.50 -69.02 -2.65
C THR A 2 6.39 -68.11 -3.19
N MET A 3 5.92 -67.06 -2.48
CA MET A 3 6.53 -65.75 -2.13
C MET A 3 7.08 -64.95 -3.32
N PHE A 4 6.54 -63.73 -3.52
CA PHE A 4 7.19 -62.44 -3.88
C PHE A 4 6.06 -61.42 -4.19
N HIS A 5 5.48 -60.72 -3.21
CA HIS A 5 5.80 -59.34 -2.82
C HIS A 5 6.43 -58.46 -3.92
N ASN A 6 5.63 -57.56 -4.50
CA ASN A 6 6.12 -56.35 -5.15
C ASN A 6 5.60 -55.14 -4.39
N LEU A 7 6.48 -54.63 -3.52
CA LEU A 7 6.47 -53.30 -2.92
C LEU A 7 6.69 -52.29 -4.06
N PHE A 8 5.72 -51.42 -4.34
CA PHE A 8 6.02 -50.16 -5.01
C PHE A 8 6.17 -49.07 -3.95
N THR A 9 7.43 -48.85 -3.58
CA THR A 9 7.89 -47.81 -2.67
C THR A 9 7.78 -46.46 -3.39
N PHE A 10 6.72 -45.70 -3.15
CA PHE A 10 6.71 -44.27 -3.49
C PHE A 10 7.45 -43.51 -2.39
N LEU A 11 8.76 -43.39 -2.56
CA LEU A 11 9.60 -42.41 -1.89
C LEU A 11 9.32 -41.05 -2.54
N PHE A 12 8.35 -40.29 -2.01
CA PHE A 12 8.33 -38.85 -2.22
C PHE A 12 9.24 -38.21 -1.18
N THR A 13 10.30 -37.62 -1.69
CA THR A 13 11.25 -36.75 -0.98
C THR A 13 10.51 -35.60 -0.29
N LEU A 14 10.35 -35.69 1.03
CA LEU A 14 10.07 -34.53 1.87
C LEU A 14 11.37 -33.69 1.93
N SER A 15 11.55 -32.82 0.95
CA SER A 15 12.66 -31.87 0.88
C SER A 15 12.15 -30.49 1.31
N LEU A 16 12.54 -30.10 2.52
CA LEU A 16 12.86 -28.71 2.90
C LEU A 16 11.84 -27.60 2.52
N GLN A 17 10.66 -27.57 3.15
CA GLN A 17 9.84 -26.34 3.12
C GLN A 17 9.01 -26.08 4.39
N THR A 18 9.49 -26.50 5.56
CA THR A 18 8.75 -26.31 6.83
C THR A 18 9.61 -25.85 8.01
N GLN A 19 10.71 -25.11 7.75
CA GLN A 19 11.50 -24.47 8.81
C GLN A 19 11.74 -22.95 8.64
N ILE A 20 11.03 -22.27 7.74
CA ILE A 20 11.17 -20.79 7.58
C ILE A 20 10.15 -20.00 8.43
N THR A 21 9.15 -20.63 9.03
CA THR A 21 7.95 -19.91 9.50
C THR A 21 8.03 -19.25 10.89
N ASN A 22 9.16 -19.25 11.61
CA ASN A 22 9.23 -18.57 12.92
C ASN A 22 10.42 -17.62 13.13
N ALA A 23 11.39 -17.56 12.21
CA ALA A 23 12.57 -16.69 12.38
C ALA A 23 12.44 -15.33 11.66
N SER A 24 11.66 -15.24 10.58
CA SER A 24 11.56 -14.03 9.74
C SER A 24 10.72 -12.90 10.39
N PHE A 25 9.71 -13.23 11.21
CA PHE A 25 8.87 -12.24 11.89
C PHE A 25 9.66 -11.32 12.87
N HIS A 26 10.82 -11.76 13.36
CA HIS A 26 11.59 -11.00 14.36
C HIS A 26 12.53 -9.93 13.79
N HIS A 27 12.76 -9.86 12.47
CA HIS A 27 13.65 -8.83 11.91
C HIS A 27 12.95 -7.56 11.44
N HIS A 28 11.66 -7.63 11.06
CA HIS A 28 10.94 -6.50 10.44
C HIS A 28 10.22 -5.58 11.43
N LYS A 29 9.81 -6.08 12.60
CA LYS A 29 9.16 -5.30 13.66
C LYS A 29 10.07 -5.20 14.88
N ARG A 30 10.60 -4.01 15.17
CA ARG A 30 11.50 -3.79 16.30
C ARG A 30 10.94 -2.73 17.26
N ARG A 31 11.08 -3.00 18.56
CA ARG A 31 10.69 -2.09 19.63
C ARG A 31 11.78 -1.04 19.81
N LEU A 32 11.41 0.23 19.81
CA LEU A 32 12.36 1.33 19.97
C LEU A 32 12.94 1.36 21.40
N ALA A 33 14.26 1.56 21.54
CA ALA A 33 14.94 1.58 22.84
C ALA A 33 14.64 2.86 23.66
N LYS A 34 14.85 2.86 24.98
CA LYS A 34 14.72 4.08 25.83
C LYS A 34 16.07 4.80 25.92
N ASN A 35 16.09 6.10 25.56
CA ASN A 35 17.21 7.06 25.47
C ASN A 35 18.50 6.77 26.26
N ASN A 36 19.65 7.06 25.61
CA ASN A 36 20.83 7.65 26.25
C ASN A 36 21.34 8.85 25.42
N ASN A 37 21.55 9.98 26.11
CA ASN A 37 21.97 11.28 25.58
C ASN A 37 23.22 11.18 24.68
N GLY A 38 23.08 11.61 23.43
CA GLY A 38 24.18 11.84 22.49
C GLY A 38 23.59 12.41 21.21
N ASP A 39 24.10 13.54 20.75
CA ASP A 39 23.58 14.37 19.64
C ASP A 39 24.13 13.89 18.27
N PRO A 40 23.35 13.23 17.37
CA PRO A 40 23.76 13.04 15.98
C PRO A 40 23.51 14.20 15.02
N LYS A 41 24.55 14.41 14.21
CA LYS A 41 24.55 15.17 12.96
C LYS A 41 23.47 14.65 11.99
N HIS A 42 22.73 15.56 11.36
CA HIS A 42 21.76 15.32 10.27
C HIS A 42 22.21 14.22 9.27
N GLY A 43 21.59 13.04 9.32
CA GLY A 43 22.02 11.87 8.54
C GLY A 43 20.90 11.23 7.71
N ASN A 44 21.07 11.24 6.38
CA ASN A 44 20.70 10.20 5.41
C ASN A 44 19.24 9.73 5.12
N TYR A 45 18.18 10.22 5.78
CA TYR A 45 16.79 9.86 5.41
C TYR A 45 16.26 10.71 4.25
N CYS A 46 15.46 10.13 3.34
CA CYS A 46 14.72 10.89 2.35
C CYS A 46 13.27 11.08 2.80
N THR A 47 12.85 12.34 2.94
CA THR A 47 11.50 12.73 3.37
C THR A 47 10.62 13.19 2.20
N LEU A 48 11.09 13.02 0.96
CA LEU A 48 10.31 13.35 -0.25
C LEU A 48 9.32 12.22 -0.56
N THR A 49 8.42 11.97 0.39
CA THR A 49 7.35 10.96 0.28
C THR A 49 6.02 11.60 -0.07
N ARG A 50 5.16 10.89 -0.81
CA ARG A 50 3.81 11.32 -1.21
C ARG A 50 2.91 10.12 -1.47
N HIS A 51 1.70 10.33 -1.94
CA HIS A 51 0.70 9.30 -2.29
C HIS A 51 0.34 8.39 -1.12
N TRP A 52 0.15 8.97 0.07
CA TRP A 52 -0.06 8.22 1.31
C TRP A 52 -1.48 7.64 1.33
N HIS A 53 -1.58 6.33 1.43
CA HIS A 53 -2.86 5.66 1.49
C HIS A 53 -2.80 4.37 2.31
N LEU A 54 -3.97 3.96 2.80
CA LEU A 54 -4.13 2.78 3.63
C LEU A 54 -4.98 1.73 2.92
N SER A 55 -4.65 0.46 3.13
CA SER A 55 -5.54 -0.68 2.85
C SER A 55 -5.53 -1.60 4.07
N VAL A 56 -6.62 -2.34 4.30
CA VAL A 56 -6.63 -3.31 5.39
C VAL A 56 -5.58 -4.40 5.14
N GLY A 57 -5.05 -5.00 6.20
CA GLY A 57 -4.25 -6.23 6.07
C GLY A 57 -5.10 -7.49 6.04
N ASP A 58 -4.45 -8.65 6.12
CA ASP A 58 -5.11 -9.98 6.06
C ASP A 58 -6.18 -10.14 7.15
N ASP A 59 -5.90 -9.65 8.35
CA ASP A 59 -6.87 -9.45 9.42
C ASP A 59 -6.99 -7.95 9.73
N PRO A 60 -8.04 -7.26 9.26
CA PRO A 60 -8.23 -5.82 9.48
C PRO A 60 -8.27 -5.40 10.96
N SER A 61 -8.51 -6.34 11.88
CA SER A 61 -8.52 -6.06 13.32
C SER A 61 -7.13 -6.05 13.95
N THR A 62 -6.15 -6.67 13.31
CA THR A 62 -4.78 -6.80 13.84
C THR A 62 -3.69 -6.41 12.83
N SER A 63 -4.08 -6.02 11.61
CA SER A 63 -3.17 -5.68 10.52
C SER A 63 -3.67 -4.53 9.64
N MET A 64 -2.75 -3.69 9.19
CA MET A 64 -2.98 -2.58 8.26
C MET A 64 -1.82 -2.50 7.26
N ILE A 65 -2.12 -2.30 5.99
CA ILE A 65 -1.12 -2.03 4.95
C ILE A 65 -1.02 -0.51 4.79
N VAL A 66 0.17 0.03 5.05
CA VAL A 66 0.48 1.45 4.88
C VAL A 66 1.29 1.61 3.61
N SER A 67 0.74 2.35 2.65
CA SER A 67 1.34 2.55 1.33
C SER A 67 1.68 4.02 1.10
N PHE A 68 2.81 4.27 0.46
CA PHE A 68 3.27 5.61 0.09
C PHE A 68 4.31 5.51 -1.03
N SER A 69 4.60 6.61 -1.72
CA SER A 69 5.69 6.70 -2.68
C SER A 69 6.84 7.54 -2.16
N SER A 70 8.03 7.34 -2.71
CA SER A 70 9.19 8.21 -2.54
C SER A 70 9.75 8.65 -3.89
N HIS A 71 10.10 9.93 -3.99
CA HIS A 71 10.63 10.49 -5.23
C HIS A 71 11.91 9.75 -5.64
N PRO A 72 12.19 9.55 -6.95
CA PRO A 72 13.42 8.89 -7.42
C PRO A 72 14.75 9.48 -6.92
N LYS A 73 14.74 10.69 -6.35
CA LYS A 73 15.92 11.34 -5.74
C LYS A 73 16.27 10.73 -4.38
N CYS A 74 15.35 9.98 -3.79
CA CYS A 74 15.57 9.20 -2.59
C CYS A 74 16.45 7.97 -2.84
N ALA A 75 16.50 7.48 -4.09
CA ALA A 75 17.45 6.46 -4.48
C ALA A 75 18.86 7.05 -4.53
N LYS A 76 19.80 6.40 -3.83
CA LYS A 76 21.23 6.70 -3.91
C LYS A 76 21.88 5.71 -4.88
N SER A 77 22.55 4.69 -4.36
CA SER A 77 23.14 3.58 -5.13
C SER A 77 22.14 2.47 -5.46
N SER A 78 20.99 2.47 -4.80
CA SER A 78 19.99 1.40 -4.80
C SER A 78 18.64 1.98 -4.40
N ALA A 79 17.56 1.22 -4.66
CA ALA A 79 16.22 1.61 -4.27
C ALA A 79 16.14 1.88 -2.74
N PRO A 80 15.39 2.91 -2.32
CA PRO A 80 15.14 3.16 -0.91
C PRO A 80 14.26 2.04 -0.33
N VAL A 81 14.41 1.76 0.97
CA VAL A 81 13.53 0.84 1.70
C VAL A 81 12.50 1.66 2.47
N GLY A 82 11.22 1.33 2.30
CA GLY A 82 10.15 1.97 3.04
C GLY A 82 10.16 1.59 4.52
N ALA A 83 9.76 2.49 5.39
CA ALA A 83 9.57 2.19 6.80
C ALA A 83 8.40 2.99 7.40
N VAL A 84 7.70 2.36 8.34
CA VAL A 84 6.62 2.96 9.11
C VAL A 84 7.00 3.02 10.58
N LEU A 85 7.07 4.25 11.10
CA LEU A 85 7.13 4.50 12.54
C LEU A 85 5.70 4.52 13.06
N ILE A 86 5.38 3.74 14.10
CA ILE A 86 4.00 3.61 14.59
C ILE A 86 3.92 3.46 16.10
N GLY A 87 2.89 4.07 16.71
CA GLY A 87 2.60 3.96 18.14
C GLY A 87 1.17 4.39 18.48
N LYS A 88 0.80 4.24 19.75
CA LYS A 88 -0.56 4.60 20.23
C LYS A 88 -0.71 6.07 20.63
N GLU A 89 0.39 6.80 20.67
CA GLU A 89 0.41 8.21 21.07
C GLU A 89 0.86 9.07 19.86
N PRO A 90 0.23 10.24 19.61
CA PRO A 90 0.54 11.07 18.44
C PRO A 90 2.01 11.42 18.27
N ASN A 91 2.73 11.52 19.39
CA ASN A 91 4.10 12.01 19.43
C ASN A 91 5.15 10.96 19.80
N LYS A 92 4.78 9.68 19.69
CA LYS A 92 5.65 8.59 20.12
C LYS A 92 5.36 7.34 19.32
N ALA A 93 6.32 6.99 18.49
CA ALA A 93 6.39 5.66 17.92
C ALA A 93 6.84 4.66 19.01
N ASP A 94 6.21 3.50 19.01
CA ASP A 94 6.62 2.34 19.81
C ASP A 94 7.47 1.37 18.97
N PHE A 95 7.23 1.35 17.66
CA PHE A 95 7.85 0.43 16.71
C PHE A 95 8.30 1.15 15.43
N VAL A 96 9.33 0.59 14.79
CA VAL A 96 9.65 0.79 13.38
C VAL A 96 9.38 -0.52 12.66
N ILE A 97 8.67 -0.42 11.53
CA ILE A 97 8.33 -1.56 10.69
C ILE A 97 8.93 -1.29 9.31
N LEU A 98 9.87 -2.13 8.90
CA LEU A 98 10.50 -2.05 7.60
C LEU A 98 9.63 -2.74 6.55
N GLU A 99 9.66 -2.20 5.33
CA GLU A 99 9.10 -2.84 4.16
C GLU A 99 9.68 -4.25 4.00
N GLN A 100 8.81 -5.22 3.73
CA GLN A 100 9.21 -6.64 3.64
C GLN A 100 9.69 -7.01 2.24
N ASN A 101 9.18 -6.33 1.22
CA ASN A 101 9.51 -6.53 -0.18
C ASN A 101 10.25 -5.29 -0.71
N ASP A 102 10.91 -5.43 -1.85
CA ASP A 102 11.53 -4.30 -2.52
C ASP A 102 10.48 -3.28 -2.95
N ALA A 103 10.86 -2.00 -2.88
CA ALA A 103 10.05 -0.91 -3.38
C ALA A 103 9.71 -1.13 -4.87
N ARG A 104 8.43 -0.93 -5.21
CA ARG A 104 7.91 -1.10 -6.56
C ARG A 104 8.18 0.14 -7.39
N MET A 105 8.57 -0.04 -8.65
CA MET A 105 8.70 1.05 -9.62
C MET A 105 8.39 0.49 -10.99
N TYR A 106 7.66 1.24 -11.80
CA TYR A 106 7.30 0.79 -13.13
C TYR A 106 7.54 1.86 -14.18
N ASN A 107 7.73 1.39 -15.41
CA ASN A 107 7.76 2.23 -16.60
C ASN A 107 6.52 1.96 -17.43
N ALA A 108 6.07 2.98 -18.16
CA ALA A 108 5.02 2.85 -19.14
C ALA A 108 5.25 3.79 -20.32
N THR A 109 4.83 3.39 -21.50
CA THR A 109 5.00 4.16 -22.72
C THR A 109 3.92 5.24 -22.82
N TYR A 110 4.33 6.50 -23.03
CA TYR A 110 3.38 7.58 -23.22
C TYR A 110 2.57 7.39 -24.51
N PRO A 111 1.23 7.43 -24.47
CA PRO A 111 0.41 7.26 -25.67
C PRO A 111 0.49 8.46 -26.62
N ASN A 112 0.67 9.67 -26.07
CA ASN A 112 0.53 10.94 -26.81
C ASN A 112 1.83 11.77 -26.87
N LYS A 113 2.98 11.22 -26.47
CA LYS A 113 4.29 11.88 -26.59
C LYS A 113 5.09 11.29 -27.75
N LYS A 114 6.32 11.78 -27.97
CA LYS A 114 7.20 11.23 -29.02
C LYS A 114 7.35 9.72 -28.81
N LYS A 115 7.26 8.93 -29.89
CA LYS A 115 7.42 7.46 -29.85
C LYS A 115 8.66 7.06 -29.02
N GLY A 116 8.49 6.09 -28.12
CA GLY A 116 9.53 5.65 -27.19
C GLY A 116 9.75 6.55 -25.96
N SER A 117 8.91 7.57 -25.74
CA SER A 117 8.95 8.33 -24.48
C SER A 117 8.34 7.49 -23.37
N LEU A 118 9.06 7.33 -22.27
CA LEU A 118 8.63 6.55 -21.11
C LEU A 118 8.24 7.47 -19.95
N TYR A 119 7.14 7.12 -19.30
CA TYR A 119 6.84 7.47 -17.93
C TYR A 119 7.61 6.51 -17.01
N THR A 120 8.15 7.03 -15.90
CA THR A 120 8.73 6.24 -14.82
C THR A 120 8.12 6.72 -13.52
N SER A 121 7.56 5.80 -12.73
CA SER A 121 6.92 6.13 -11.47
C SER A 121 7.93 6.55 -10.39
N ASP A 122 7.40 7.11 -9.31
CA ASP A 122 8.08 7.07 -8.01
C ASP A 122 8.34 5.63 -7.56
N TYR A 123 9.16 5.46 -6.52
CA TYR A 123 9.24 4.20 -5.78
C TYR A 123 8.04 4.08 -4.87
N TYR A 124 7.20 3.09 -5.09
CA TYR A 124 6.07 2.74 -4.25
C TYR A 124 6.49 1.76 -3.16
N HIS A 125 6.06 2.05 -1.95
CA HIS A 125 6.35 1.29 -0.74
C HIS A 125 5.06 0.74 -0.15
N HIS A 126 5.05 -0.54 0.21
CA HIS A 126 3.92 -1.19 0.86
C HIS A 126 4.37 -1.89 2.14
N VAL A 127 4.06 -1.27 3.29
CA VAL A 127 4.48 -1.78 4.60
C VAL A 127 3.28 -2.37 5.33
N THR A 128 3.27 -3.70 5.46
CA THR A 128 2.27 -4.41 6.28
C THR A 128 2.63 -4.28 7.77
N VAL A 129 1.71 -3.71 8.53
CA VAL A 129 1.83 -3.52 9.97
C VAL A 129 0.94 -4.50 10.71
N ASP A 130 1.53 -5.58 11.22
CA ASP A 130 0.82 -6.65 11.94
C ASP A 130 0.92 -6.54 13.47
N GLY A 131 0.09 -7.32 14.17
CA GLY A 131 0.08 -7.41 15.63
C GLY A 131 -0.38 -6.11 16.28
N LEU A 132 -1.38 -5.48 15.68
CA LEU A 132 -2.12 -4.35 16.21
C LEU A 132 -3.26 -4.84 17.11
N ASP A 133 -3.69 -4.00 18.03
CA ASP A 133 -4.86 -4.28 18.84
C ASP A 133 -6.15 -3.90 18.08
N PRO A 134 -7.22 -4.70 18.16
CA PRO A 134 -8.51 -4.37 17.55
C PRO A 134 -9.10 -3.05 18.06
N ASN A 135 -9.86 -2.36 17.21
CA ASN A 135 -10.57 -1.12 17.53
C ASN A 135 -9.69 -0.07 18.25
N THR A 136 -8.43 0.05 17.82
CA THR A 136 -7.42 0.88 18.48
C THR A 136 -6.85 1.89 17.50
N ARG A 137 -6.69 3.13 17.96
CA ARG A 137 -6.05 4.20 17.19
C ARG A 137 -4.53 4.04 17.23
N TYR A 138 -3.92 4.12 16.06
CA TYR A 138 -2.48 4.19 15.89
C TYR A 138 -2.10 5.42 15.08
N TYR A 139 -1.06 6.11 15.54
CA TYR A 139 -0.43 7.23 14.85
C TYR A 139 0.81 6.71 14.15
N TYR A 140 1.06 7.19 12.93
CA TYR A 140 2.15 6.67 12.13
C TYR A 140 2.84 7.74 11.29
N ARG A 141 4.01 7.37 10.77
CA ARG A 141 4.78 8.18 9.83
C ARG A 141 5.51 7.28 8.84
N CYS A 142 5.40 7.61 7.57
CA CYS A 142 6.18 6.99 6.51
C CYS A 142 7.53 7.69 6.37
N VAL A 143 8.60 6.90 6.25
CA VAL A 143 9.94 7.37 5.94
C VAL A 143 10.61 6.40 4.98
N THR A 144 11.72 6.82 4.39
CA THR A 144 12.59 5.90 3.65
C THR A 144 13.99 5.86 4.26
N VAL A 145 14.60 4.67 4.21
CA VAL A 145 15.97 4.44 4.64
C VAL A 145 16.82 3.97 3.45
N PRO A 146 18.08 4.42 3.31
CA PRO A 146 19.00 3.85 2.33
C PRO A 146 19.19 2.34 2.55
N SER A 147 19.11 1.53 1.49
CA SER A 147 19.25 0.07 1.57
C SER A 147 20.59 -0.39 2.14
N VAL A 148 21.68 0.35 1.89
CA VAL A 148 22.99 0.07 2.51
C VAL A 148 23.00 0.18 4.03
N LEU A 149 22.06 0.93 4.61
CA LEU A 149 21.89 1.00 6.07
C LEU A 149 21.02 -0.14 6.58
N VAL A 150 20.32 -0.89 5.72
CA VAL A 150 19.46 -2.03 6.09
C VAL A 150 20.27 -3.28 6.43
N ASP A 151 21.35 -3.53 5.69
CA ASP A 151 22.27 -4.64 5.94
C ASP A 151 23.08 -4.47 7.24
N ASN A 152 23.32 -3.23 7.65
CA ASN A 152 23.98 -2.89 8.90
C ASN A 152 23.02 -2.75 10.10
N ILE A 153 21.72 -3.08 9.94
CA ILE A 153 20.73 -3.15 11.04
C ILE A 153 20.94 -4.42 11.89
N ALA A 154 22.21 -4.72 12.18
CA ALA A 154 22.68 -5.61 13.22
C ALA A 154 23.05 -4.75 14.45
N ASN A 155 22.03 -4.44 15.25
CA ASN A 155 22.05 -4.00 16.65
C ASN A 155 22.63 -2.60 17.01
N GLU A 156 23.70 -2.07 16.42
CA GLU A 156 24.30 -0.80 16.89
C GLU A 156 23.84 0.44 16.10
N GLU A 157 23.70 0.35 14.78
CA GLU A 157 23.32 1.50 13.93
C GLU A 157 21.83 1.90 14.08
N MET A 158 21.00 1.02 14.66
CA MET A 158 19.59 1.33 14.90
C MET A 158 19.40 2.32 16.05
N GLU A 159 20.24 2.29 17.10
CA GLU A 159 20.21 3.35 18.13
C GLU A 159 20.59 4.71 17.55
N ASP A 160 21.49 4.75 16.57
CA ASP A 160 21.91 5.98 15.89
C ASP A 160 20.90 6.45 14.84
N ALA A 161 20.24 5.52 14.14
CA ALA A 161 19.11 5.80 13.27
C ALA A 161 17.89 6.29 14.05
N GLU A 162 17.58 5.64 15.16
CA GLU A 162 16.56 6.05 16.12
C GLU A 162 16.91 7.39 16.77
N ARG A 163 18.16 7.63 17.19
CA ARG A 163 18.61 8.95 17.67
C ARG A 163 18.46 10.00 16.58
N GLY A 164 18.81 9.69 15.33
CA GLY A 164 18.66 10.59 14.18
C GLY A 164 17.20 10.96 13.91
N LEU A 165 16.28 10.00 14.03
CA LEU A 165 14.82 10.21 13.88
C LEU A 165 14.18 10.90 15.10
N ARG A 166 14.74 10.71 16.31
CA ARG A 166 14.29 11.36 17.55
C ARG A 166 14.82 12.79 17.73
N GLN A 167 15.96 13.13 17.11
CA GLN A 167 16.62 14.43 17.25
C GLN A 167 16.39 15.41 16.10
N GLN A 168 15.82 14.94 14.98
CA GLN A 168 14.88 15.81 14.28
C GLN A 168 13.81 16.14 15.31
N HIS A 169 13.87 17.34 15.89
CA HIS A 169 12.91 17.80 16.89
C HIS A 169 11.52 17.30 16.47
N TRP A 170 10.89 16.50 17.33
CA TRP A 170 9.50 16.07 17.20
C TRP A 170 8.58 17.28 17.44
N ASP A 171 8.87 18.39 16.78
CA ASP A 171 7.92 19.45 16.59
C ASP A 171 7.14 19.06 15.34
N MET A 172 6.00 18.41 15.58
CA MET A 172 5.07 17.97 14.55
C MET A 172 4.79 19.13 13.57
N THR A 173 4.91 20.38 14.03
CA THR A 173 4.63 21.62 13.29
C THR A 173 5.59 22.00 12.17
N SER A 174 6.83 21.47 12.09
CA SER A 174 7.87 22.20 11.31
C SER A 174 8.28 21.64 9.95
N THR A 175 8.12 20.33 9.66
CA THR A 175 8.61 19.79 8.36
C THR A 175 7.69 18.81 7.63
N ILE A 176 7.08 17.82 8.29
CA ILE A 176 6.13 16.90 7.60
C ILE A 176 4.68 17.33 7.75
N ALA A 177 4.24 17.70 8.96
CA ALA A 177 2.97 18.40 9.03
C ALA A 177 3.08 19.73 8.32
N ALA A 178 4.24 20.40 8.29
CA ALA A 178 4.45 21.54 7.38
C ALA A 178 4.37 21.17 5.88
N ASP A 179 4.89 20.04 5.40
CA ASP A 179 4.77 19.65 3.98
C ASP A 179 3.33 19.21 3.61
N LEU A 180 2.69 18.38 4.44
CA LEU A 180 1.27 18.01 4.28
C LEU A 180 0.36 19.23 4.46
N ALA A 181 0.61 20.08 5.46
CA ALA A 181 -0.14 21.32 5.71
C ALA A 181 0.15 22.40 4.68
N GLU A 182 1.36 22.51 4.12
CA GLU A 182 1.66 23.43 3.03
C GLU A 182 0.99 22.94 1.73
N ARG A 183 0.91 21.63 1.49
CA ARG A 183 0.13 21.05 0.39
C ARG A 183 -1.37 21.29 0.60
N ARG A 184 -1.91 20.99 1.79
CA ARG A 184 -3.31 21.23 2.17
C ARG A 184 -3.68 22.72 2.12
N ARG A 185 -2.84 23.62 2.64
CA ARG A 185 -3.00 25.09 2.54
C ARG A 185 -2.94 25.62 1.11
N ARG A 186 -2.13 25.02 0.22
CA ARG A 186 -2.05 25.39 -1.20
C ARG A 186 -3.28 24.93 -2.00
N TYR A 187 -3.85 23.78 -1.65
CA TYR A 187 -4.98 23.19 -2.38
C TYR A 187 -6.36 23.59 -1.83
N LEU A 188 -6.55 23.60 -0.51
CA LEU A 188 -7.76 24.07 0.16
C LEU A 188 -7.55 25.53 0.55
N LYS A 189 -8.12 26.48 -0.20
CA LYS A 189 -8.05 27.93 0.09
C LYS A 189 -8.54 28.24 1.53
N GLY A 190 -7.65 28.18 2.52
CA GLY A 190 -7.87 28.66 3.89
C GLY A 190 -8.42 27.66 4.91
N GLY A 191 -8.11 26.37 4.82
CA GLY A 191 -8.36 25.43 5.93
C GLY A 191 -7.34 25.58 7.07
N GLU A 192 -7.78 25.58 8.33
CA GLU A 192 -6.89 25.44 9.50
C GLU A 192 -6.41 23.98 9.57
N ASP A 193 -5.10 23.75 9.39
CA ASP A 193 -4.49 22.43 9.60
C ASP A 193 -4.35 22.16 11.10
N ASN A 194 -4.94 21.05 11.55
CA ASN A 194 -4.48 20.43 12.78
C ASN A 194 -3.20 19.66 12.44
N ASP A 195 -2.08 20.15 12.95
CA ASP A 195 -0.68 19.70 12.79
C ASP A 195 -0.39 18.23 13.20
N GLY A 196 -1.41 17.38 13.31
CA GLY A 196 -1.33 16.00 13.79
C GLY A 196 -0.69 15.04 12.79
N ALA A 197 0.19 14.16 13.28
CA ALA A 197 0.62 12.99 12.54
C ALA A 197 -0.61 12.16 12.09
N PRO A 198 -0.61 11.61 10.86
CA PRO A 198 -1.73 10.80 10.39
C PRO A 198 -1.96 9.61 11.31
N SER A 199 -3.22 9.20 11.42
CA SER A 199 -3.64 8.12 12.30
C SER A 199 -4.77 7.32 11.70
N PHE A 200 -4.81 6.04 12.00
CA PHE A 200 -5.92 5.15 11.62
C PHE A 200 -6.45 4.40 12.83
N VAL A 201 -7.62 3.79 12.68
CA VAL A 201 -8.22 2.90 13.67
C VAL A 201 -8.37 1.51 13.05
N THR A 202 -7.84 0.49 13.72
CA THR A 202 -8.02 -0.91 13.31
C THR A 202 -9.48 -1.32 13.39
N ALA A 203 -9.87 -2.32 12.60
CA ALA A 203 -11.24 -2.83 12.65
C ALA A 203 -11.56 -3.42 14.04
N PRO A 204 -12.85 -3.45 14.43
CA PRO A 204 -13.30 -4.36 15.47
C PRO A 204 -12.94 -5.80 15.10
N ALA A 205 -12.66 -6.63 16.10
CA ALA A 205 -12.40 -8.05 15.89
C ALA A 205 -13.57 -8.74 15.16
N PRO A 206 -13.31 -9.75 14.31
CA PRO A 206 -14.38 -10.51 13.66
C PRO A 206 -15.43 -11.03 14.65
N GLY A 207 -16.71 -10.88 14.30
CA GLY A 207 -17.82 -11.31 15.16
C GLY A 207 -18.16 -10.35 16.31
N ASN A 208 -17.44 -9.25 16.47
CA ASN A 208 -17.86 -8.14 17.32
C ASN A 208 -19.10 -7.43 16.70
N ASP A 209 -20.09 -7.10 17.53
CA ASP A 209 -21.34 -6.45 17.13
C ASP A 209 -21.25 -4.91 17.00
N SER A 210 -20.03 -4.38 17.05
CA SER A 210 -19.74 -2.96 16.83
C SER A 210 -20.31 -2.47 15.51
N ARG A 211 -20.99 -1.32 15.57
CA ARG A 211 -21.46 -0.62 14.37
C ARG A 211 -20.25 -0.18 13.55
N VAL A 212 -20.28 -0.51 12.26
CA VAL A 212 -19.28 -0.08 11.28
C VAL A 212 -19.95 0.81 10.22
N LYS A 213 -19.22 1.82 9.75
CA LYS A 213 -19.66 2.76 8.70
C LYS A 213 -18.69 2.70 7.53
N PHE A 214 -19.19 2.25 6.39
CA PHE A 214 -18.47 2.27 5.13
C PHE A 214 -18.95 3.42 4.26
N VAL A 215 -18.04 3.98 3.47
CA VAL A 215 -18.38 4.79 2.30
C VAL A 215 -18.12 3.95 1.05
N ILE A 216 -19.01 4.09 0.06
CA ILE A 216 -18.87 3.47 -1.26
C ILE A 216 -18.76 4.59 -2.28
N MET A 217 -17.73 4.54 -3.12
CA MET A 217 -17.49 5.45 -4.25
C MET A 217 -17.10 4.61 -5.46
N GLY A 218 -17.28 5.15 -6.65
CA GLY A 218 -16.84 4.58 -7.91
C GLY A 218 -16.62 5.72 -8.90
N ASP A 219 -15.91 5.45 -9.99
CA ASP A 219 -15.82 6.39 -11.10
C ASP A 219 -15.22 7.76 -10.66
N LEU A 220 -14.20 7.72 -9.79
CA LEU A 220 -13.75 8.93 -9.10
C LEU A 220 -13.07 9.91 -10.07
N GLY A 221 -12.02 9.49 -10.79
CA GLY A 221 -11.23 10.35 -11.67
C GLY A 221 -10.55 11.52 -10.96
N GLU A 222 -9.97 12.46 -11.72
CA GLU A 222 -9.25 13.64 -11.20
C GLU A 222 -9.82 14.98 -11.74
N ARG A 223 -11.15 15.06 -11.90
CA ARG A 223 -11.85 16.24 -12.45
C ARG A 223 -12.50 17.08 -11.34
N THR A 224 -13.10 18.21 -11.70
CA THR A 224 -13.72 19.16 -10.75
C THR A 224 -14.68 18.49 -9.75
N HIS A 225 -15.58 17.62 -10.21
CA HIS A 225 -16.51 16.91 -9.30
C HIS A 225 -15.82 15.83 -8.46
N SER A 226 -14.70 15.29 -8.93
CA SER A 226 -13.83 14.40 -8.14
C SER A 226 -13.27 15.15 -6.93
N TYR A 227 -12.74 16.36 -7.15
CA TYR A 227 -12.25 17.25 -6.08
C TYR A 227 -13.36 17.61 -5.07
N GLU A 228 -14.57 17.93 -5.55
CA GLU A 228 -15.72 18.19 -4.68
C GLU A 228 -16.09 16.97 -3.84
N THR A 229 -16.05 15.77 -4.44
CA THR A 229 -16.37 14.51 -3.78
C THR A 229 -15.36 14.19 -2.67
N VAL A 230 -14.05 14.29 -2.94
CA VAL A 230 -13.02 14.04 -1.93
C VAL A 230 -13.03 15.08 -0.82
N ALA A 231 -13.27 16.36 -1.13
CA ALA A 231 -13.39 17.41 -0.12
C ALA A 231 -14.62 17.19 0.78
N TYR A 232 -15.75 16.77 0.20
CA TYR A 232 -16.94 16.43 0.96
C TYR A 232 -16.69 15.22 1.87
N LEU A 233 -16.04 14.17 1.36
CA LEU A 233 -15.67 13.00 2.14
C LEU A 233 -14.76 13.38 3.31
N ASP A 234 -13.71 14.16 3.06
CA ASP A 234 -12.74 14.56 4.07
C ASP A 234 -13.37 15.40 5.21
N ALA A 235 -14.29 16.30 4.85
CA ALA A 235 -15.06 17.10 5.80
C ALA A 235 -16.03 16.27 6.67
N HIS A 236 -16.44 15.09 6.20
CA HIS A 236 -17.39 14.20 6.88
C HIS A 236 -16.76 12.85 7.29
N ARG A 237 -15.42 12.81 7.37
CA ARG A 237 -14.67 11.57 7.55
C ARG A 237 -14.80 10.95 8.94
N GLU A 238 -15.21 11.73 9.93
CA GLU A 238 -15.35 11.27 11.31
C GLU A 238 -16.28 10.05 11.41
N GLY A 239 -15.79 9.02 12.10
CA GLY A 239 -16.53 7.77 12.32
C GLY A 239 -16.65 6.86 11.10
N ILE A 240 -16.04 7.17 9.95
CA ILE A 240 -15.92 6.22 8.83
C ILE A 240 -14.83 5.20 9.17
N ASN A 241 -15.13 3.92 8.96
CA ASN A 241 -14.24 2.80 9.27
C ASN A 241 -13.40 2.37 8.07
N ALA A 242 -13.98 2.38 6.87
CA ALA A 242 -13.30 2.04 5.63
C ALA A 242 -14.07 2.61 4.42
N ILE A 243 -13.39 2.70 3.29
CA ILE A 243 -13.94 3.16 2.01
C ILE A 243 -13.80 2.03 0.99
N LEU A 244 -14.85 1.82 0.20
CA LEU A 244 -14.84 0.92 -0.96
C LEU A 244 -14.87 1.79 -2.23
N LEU A 245 -13.80 1.77 -3.03
CA LEU A 245 -13.73 2.36 -4.36
C LEU A 245 -13.96 1.26 -5.40
N VAL A 246 -15.14 1.24 -6.02
CA VAL A 246 -15.64 0.10 -6.82
C VAL A 246 -15.28 0.19 -8.30
N GLY A 247 -14.02 0.55 -8.60
CA GLY A 247 -13.51 0.63 -9.97
C GLY A 247 -13.55 2.03 -10.58
N ASP A 248 -12.92 2.13 -11.75
CA ASP A 248 -12.77 3.33 -12.54
C ASP A 248 -12.12 4.46 -11.72
N ILE A 249 -10.85 4.23 -11.41
CA ILE A 249 -10.14 4.94 -10.34
C ILE A 249 -9.73 6.33 -10.82
N ALA A 250 -8.86 6.40 -11.84
CA ALA A 250 -8.19 7.64 -12.24
C ALA A 250 -8.49 8.10 -13.67
N TYR A 251 -9.14 7.29 -14.52
CA TYR A 251 -9.45 7.62 -15.92
C TYR A 251 -8.24 8.10 -16.75
N THR A 252 -7.08 7.46 -16.55
CA THR A 252 -5.80 7.91 -17.10
C THR A 252 -5.70 7.92 -18.62
N GLN A 253 -6.49 7.08 -19.30
CA GLN A 253 -6.34 6.87 -20.76
C GLN A 253 -4.89 6.53 -21.14
N ASN A 254 -4.20 5.72 -20.33
CA ASN A 254 -2.78 5.35 -20.43
C ASN A 254 -1.80 6.53 -20.25
N ASP A 255 -2.25 7.73 -19.88
CA ASP A 255 -1.37 8.81 -19.43
C ASP A 255 -1.11 8.67 -17.93
N HIS A 256 0.02 8.04 -17.58
CA HIS A 256 0.36 7.75 -16.18
C HIS A 256 0.69 9.00 -15.36
N ASP A 257 0.89 10.18 -15.97
CA ASP A 257 0.96 11.46 -15.24
C ASP A 257 -0.40 11.75 -14.51
N ILE A 258 -1.51 11.17 -14.98
CA ILE A 258 -2.84 11.33 -14.36
C ILE A 258 -2.95 10.54 -13.07
N TRP A 259 -2.29 9.38 -12.95
CA TRP A 259 -2.23 8.67 -11.67
C TRP A 259 -1.60 9.53 -10.58
N ASP A 260 -0.49 10.21 -10.89
CA ASP A 260 0.19 11.08 -9.93
C ASP A 260 -0.71 12.23 -9.50
N LYS A 261 -1.43 12.87 -10.43
CA LYS A 261 -2.42 13.92 -10.11
C LYS A 261 -3.57 13.41 -9.25
N TRP A 262 -4.04 12.20 -9.52
CA TRP A 262 -5.10 11.57 -8.74
C TRP A 262 -4.66 11.33 -7.30
N PHE A 263 -3.44 10.83 -7.08
CA PHE A 263 -2.88 10.70 -5.74
C PHE A 263 -2.55 12.05 -5.10
N ASP A 264 -2.06 13.04 -5.84
CA ASP A 264 -1.85 14.40 -5.34
C ASP A 264 -3.18 15.03 -4.85
N MET A 265 -4.31 14.71 -5.52
CA MET A 265 -5.65 15.09 -5.06
C MET A 265 -5.99 14.41 -3.72
N LEU A 266 -5.62 13.14 -3.52
CA LEU A 266 -5.84 12.45 -2.25
C LEU A 266 -4.95 13.00 -1.13
N ASP A 267 -3.66 13.24 -1.40
CA ASP A 267 -2.70 13.84 -0.48
C ASP A 267 -3.10 15.26 -0.02
N ALA A 268 -3.88 15.97 -0.85
CA ALA A 268 -4.46 17.26 -0.49
C ALA A 268 -5.59 17.16 0.56
N THR A 269 -5.98 15.94 0.93
CA THR A 269 -6.97 15.63 1.99
C THR A 269 -6.33 14.74 3.07
N SER A 270 -7.09 14.35 4.09
CA SER A 270 -6.61 13.44 5.13
C SER A 270 -7.15 12.01 4.97
N PHE A 271 -8.34 11.85 4.38
CA PHE A 271 -9.08 10.58 4.41
C PHE A 271 -8.26 9.38 3.92
N ALA A 272 -7.46 9.50 2.85
CA ALA A 272 -6.71 8.36 2.30
C ALA A 272 -5.61 7.87 3.27
N SER A 273 -5.04 8.79 4.05
CA SER A 273 -4.03 8.50 5.08
C SER A 273 -4.61 8.19 6.46
N GLU A 274 -5.93 8.24 6.63
CA GLU A 274 -6.58 7.99 7.93
C GLU A 274 -7.59 6.84 7.89
N ILE A 275 -8.14 6.54 6.70
CA ILE A 275 -9.20 5.56 6.50
C ILE A 275 -8.76 4.55 5.42
N PRO A 276 -8.79 3.23 5.69
CA PRO A 276 -8.43 2.23 4.71
C PRO A 276 -9.35 2.30 3.47
N LEU A 277 -8.71 2.44 2.31
CA LEU A 277 -9.30 2.46 0.98
C LEU A 277 -9.15 1.09 0.34
N GLN A 278 -10.26 0.41 0.08
CA GLN A 278 -10.31 -0.88 -0.58
C GLN A 278 -10.80 -0.67 -2.02
N ILE A 279 -10.09 -1.24 -2.99
CA ILE A 279 -10.25 -0.89 -4.39
C ILE A 279 -10.55 -2.12 -5.23
N ALA A 280 -11.64 -2.07 -5.99
CA ALA A 280 -11.89 -2.97 -7.11
C ALA A 280 -11.43 -2.31 -8.42
N THR A 281 -11.21 -3.10 -9.47
CA THR A 281 -10.93 -2.56 -10.82
C THR A 281 -12.21 -2.42 -11.64
N GLY A 282 -12.26 -1.33 -12.40
CA GLY A 282 -13.21 -1.04 -13.47
C GLY A 282 -12.58 -1.22 -14.85
N ASN A 283 -13.35 -1.00 -15.91
CA ASN A 283 -12.88 -1.14 -17.29
C ASN A 283 -11.89 -0.03 -17.66
N HIS A 284 -11.99 1.15 -17.02
CA HIS A 284 -11.03 2.22 -17.26
C HIS A 284 -9.65 1.94 -16.65
N ASP A 285 -9.57 1.06 -15.66
CA ASP A 285 -8.33 0.64 -14.99
C ASP A 285 -7.55 -0.42 -15.78
N ILE A 286 -8.16 -0.97 -16.85
CA ILE A 286 -7.47 -1.79 -17.85
C ILE A 286 -6.59 -0.86 -18.70
N GLU A 287 -5.41 -0.56 -18.18
CA GLU A 287 -4.35 0.15 -18.88
C GLU A 287 -3.47 -0.87 -19.60
N GLN A 288 -3.37 -0.76 -20.92
CA GLN A 288 -2.49 -1.60 -21.74
C GLN A 288 -1.35 -0.74 -22.25
N ASP A 289 -0.11 -1.14 -21.96
CA ASP A 289 1.07 -0.48 -22.50
C ASP A 289 1.10 -0.65 -24.03
N VAL A 290 1.36 0.45 -24.74
CA VAL A 290 1.32 0.47 -26.21
C VAL A 290 2.51 -0.24 -26.87
N GLU A 291 3.59 -0.52 -26.14
CA GLU A 291 4.77 -1.22 -26.62
C GLU A 291 4.91 -2.63 -26.03
N THR A 292 4.82 -2.77 -24.70
CA THR A 292 5.01 -4.08 -24.04
C THR A 292 3.75 -4.94 -24.04
N LEU A 293 2.57 -4.34 -24.23
CA LEU A 293 1.26 -4.99 -24.15
C LEU A 293 0.91 -5.51 -22.74
N ASP A 294 1.67 -5.10 -21.73
CA ASP A 294 1.36 -5.39 -20.33
C ASP A 294 0.07 -4.69 -19.91
N ILE A 295 -0.70 -5.32 -19.02
CA ILE A 295 -1.94 -4.75 -18.46
C ILE A 295 -1.84 -4.56 -16.95
N PHE A 296 -2.62 -3.63 -16.39
CA PHE A 296 -2.73 -3.38 -14.94
C PHE A 296 -1.42 -3.03 -14.20
N VAL A 297 -0.35 -2.66 -14.93
CA VAL A 297 0.97 -2.39 -14.36
C VAL A 297 0.89 -1.30 -13.29
N ALA A 298 0.21 -0.19 -13.55
CA ALA A 298 0.09 0.87 -12.54
C ALA A 298 -0.73 0.43 -11.33
N PHE A 299 -1.83 -0.29 -11.55
CA PHE A 299 -2.70 -0.74 -10.45
C PHE A 299 -1.95 -1.67 -9.48
N GLU A 300 -1.21 -2.65 -10.00
CA GLU A 300 -0.39 -3.55 -9.17
C GLU A 300 0.80 -2.86 -8.52
N ASN A 301 1.39 -1.83 -9.14
CA ASN A 301 2.55 -1.15 -8.53
C ASN A 301 2.12 -0.10 -7.48
N ARG A 302 0.93 0.50 -7.62
CA ARG A 302 0.50 1.63 -6.78
C ARG A 302 -0.32 1.21 -5.57
N PHE A 303 -0.96 0.04 -5.63
CA PHE A 303 -1.83 -0.47 -4.57
C PHE A 303 -1.39 -1.86 -4.12
N LEU A 304 -1.62 -2.15 -2.84
CA LEU A 304 -1.55 -3.51 -2.32
C LEU A 304 -2.80 -3.79 -1.49
N MET A 305 -3.53 -4.83 -1.86
CA MET A 305 -4.71 -5.33 -1.15
C MET A 305 -4.36 -6.62 -0.39
N PRO A 306 -5.22 -7.08 0.55
CA PRO A 306 -5.05 -8.39 1.20
C PRO A 306 -5.03 -9.51 0.17
N GLN A 307 -3.86 -9.97 -0.23
CA GLN A 307 -3.69 -10.93 -1.32
C GLN A 307 -3.26 -12.28 -0.78
N VAL A 308 -3.88 -13.36 -1.27
CA VAL A 308 -3.48 -14.73 -0.91
C VAL A 308 -2.16 -15.14 -1.56
N GLN A 309 -1.81 -14.51 -2.69
CA GLN A 309 -0.53 -14.63 -3.38
C GLN A 309 -0.34 -13.46 -4.36
N PRO A 310 0.87 -13.23 -4.90
CA PRO A 310 1.13 -12.18 -5.88
C PRO A 310 0.30 -12.33 -7.17
N ALA A 311 0.12 -11.22 -7.89
CA ALA A 311 -0.56 -11.19 -9.18
C ALA A 311 0.10 -12.10 -10.23
N ILE A 312 -0.73 -12.75 -11.03
CA ILE A 312 -0.37 -13.44 -12.27
C ILE A 312 -1.01 -12.66 -13.40
N ILE A 313 -0.19 -12.00 -14.21
CA ILE A 313 -0.63 -11.17 -15.34
C ILE A 313 0.09 -11.61 -16.60
N GLU A 314 -0.66 -11.83 -17.68
CA GLU A 314 -0.09 -11.99 -19.03
C GLU A 314 -0.35 -10.76 -19.89
N THR A 315 0.43 -10.63 -20.97
CA THR A 315 0.22 -9.56 -21.96
C THR A 315 -1.06 -9.79 -22.76
N MET A 316 -1.74 -8.70 -23.09
CA MET A 316 -2.94 -8.74 -23.95
C MET A 316 -2.61 -8.28 -25.35
N LYS A 317 -2.93 -9.09 -26.36
CA LYS A 317 -2.71 -8.71 -27.77
C LYS A 317 -3.97 -8.08 -28.36
N GLY A 318 -3.76 -7.04 -29.17
CA GLY A 318 -4.85 -6.33 -29.84
C GLY A 318 -5.39 -5.17 -29.00
N PRO A 319 -6.20 -4.30 -29.62
CA PRO A 319 -6.79 -3.16 -28.93
C PRO A 319 -7.84 -3.61 -27.92
N ILE A 320 -7.90 -2.93 -26.78
CA ILE A 320 -8.93 -3.16 -25.77
C ILE A 320 -10.07 -2.16 -25.99
N ASP A 321 -11.25 -2.66 -26.36
CA ASP A 321 -12.47 -1.88 -26.34
C ASP A 321 -13.01 -1.81 -24.91
N LYS A 322 -12.82 -0.67 -24.25
CA LYS A 322 -13.29 -0.46 -22.87
C LYS A 322 -14.82 -0.46 -22.75
N SER A 323 -15.57 -0.34 -23.85
CA SER A 323 -17.03 -0.46 -23.86
C SER A 323 -17.52 -1.90 -24.01
N LEU A 324 -16.64 -2.80 -24.50
CA LEU A 324 -16.90 -4.22 -24.69
C LEU A 324 -15.61 -5.00 -24.45
N VAL A 325 -15.19 -5.08 -23.18
CA VAL A 325 -13.95 -5.75 -22.80
C VAL A 325 -14.07 -7.25 -23.06
N ASP A 326 -13.09 -7.81 -23.77
CA ASP A 326 -12.99 -9.26 -23.97
C ASP A 326 -12.71 -9.96 -22.62
N TYR A 327 -13.70 -10.71 -22.14
CA TYR A 327 -13.59 -11.51 -20.92
C TYR A 327 -13.25 -12.99 -21.24
N PRO A 328 -12.43 -13.66 -20.43
CA PRO A 328 -11.68 -13.11 -19.29
C PRO A 328 -10.33 -12.53 -19.72
N LEU A 329 -9.88 -11.47 -19.04
CA LEU A 329 -8.50 -11.00 -19.12
C LEU A 329 -7.57 -11.98 -18.37
N PRO A 330 -6.32 -12.13 -18.82
CA PRO A 330 -5.31 -12.95 -18.16
C PRO A 330 -4.72 -12.20 -16.96
N TYR A 331 -5.56 -11.91 -15.97
CA TYR A 331 -5.20 -11.26 -14.72
C TYR A 331 -5.84 -12.03 -13.55
N ASP A 332 -5.00 -12.67 -12.74
CA ASP A 332 -5.40 -13.55 -11.65
C ASP A 332 -4.62 -13.20 -10.38
N PHE A 333 -5.21 -13.43 -9.20
CA PHE A 333 -4.61 -13.11 -7.88
C PHE A 333 -4.14 -11.65 -7.72
N GLY A 334 -3.23 -11.38 -6.77
CA GLY A 334 -2.80 -10.02 -6.45
C GLY A 334 -3.95 -9.13 -6.02
N ASN A 335 -4.08 -7.96 -6.65
CA ASN A 335 -5.20 -7.06 -6.42
C ASN A 335 -6.45 -7.39 -7.25
N ALA A 336 -6.43 -8.42 -8.11
CA ALA A 336 -7.56 -8.75 -9.00
C ALA A 336 -8.84 -9.07 -8.22
N TYR A 337 -8.70 -9.82 -7.12
CA TYR A 337 -9.79 -10.15 -6.22
C TYR A 337 -9.23 -10.51 -4.86
N TYR A 338 -9.99 -10.20 -3.83
CA TYR A 338 -9.60 -10.46 -2.46
C TYR A 338 -10.81 -10.42 -1.53
N ALA A 339 -10.62 -10.83 -0.27
CA ALA A 339 -11.68 -10.80 0.71
C ALA A 339 -11.11 -10.50 2.10
N PHE A 340 -11.87 -9.75 2.89
CA PHE A 340 -11.48 -9.36 4.25
C PHE A 340 -12.70 -9.34 5.17
N THR A 341 -12.48 -9.41 6.48
CA THR A 341 -13.54 -9.35 7.48
C THR A 341 -13.33 -8.14 8.37
N TYR A 342 -14.30 -7.24 8.41
CA TYR A 342 -14.22 -6.00 9.16
C TYR A 342 -15.34 -5.99 10.20
N GLY A 343 -15.00 -6.36 11.44
CA GLY A 343 -15.96 -6.56 12.52
C GLY A 343 -17.06 -7.57 12.13
N PRO A 344 -18.34 -7.16 12.03
CA PRO A 344 -19.44 -8.08 11.71
C PRO A 344 -19.60 -8.38 10.21
N ALA A 345 -18.83 -7.74 9.31
CA ALA A 345 -19.03 -7.84 7.86
C ALA A 345 -17.89 -8.58 7.15
N ARG A 346 -18.24 -9.57 6.31
CA ARG A 346 -17.33 -10.20 5.35
C ARG A 346 -17.50 -9.51 4.00
N HIS A 347 -16.39 -9.02 3.45
CA HIS A 347 -16.34 -8.37 2.14
C HIS A 347 -15.62 -9.27 1.14
N ILE A 348 -16.12 -9.31 -0.08
CA ILE A 348 -15.51 -9.99 -1.22
C ILE A 348 -15.43 -8.96 -2.34
N VAL A 349 -14.22 -8.69 -2.80
CA VAL A 349 -13.93 -7.75 -3.89
C VAL A 349 -13.54 -8.58 -5.11
N LEU A 350 -14.22 -8.36 -6.22
CA LEU A 350 -14.04 -9.12 -7.45
C LEU A 350 -13.74 -8.16 -8.61
N SER A 351 -12.78 -8.54 -9.44
CA SER A 351 -12.59 -7.95 -10.76
C SER A 351 -13.61 -8.54 -11.73
N SER A 352 -14.40 -7.68 -12.37
CA SER A 352 -15.34 -8.08 -13.43
C SER A 352 -14.62 -8.56 -14.70
N TYR A 353 -13.30 -8.43 -14.75
CA TYR A 353 -12.48 -8.67 -15.95
C TYR A 353 -11.52 -9.84 -15.78
N SER A 354 -11.38 -10.38 -14.57
CA SER A 354 -10.53 -11.54 -14.27
C SER A 354 -11.28 -12.85 -14.49
N ASN A 355 -10.57 -13.96 -14.70
CA ASN A 355 -11.24 -15.25 -14.93
C ASN A 355 -11.96 -15.77 -13.68
N MET A 356 -13.30 -15.73 -13.69
CA MET A 356 -14.17 -16.18 -12.61
C MET A 356 -14.83 -17.55 -12.87
N ASP A 357 -14.35 -18.34 -13.83
CA ASP A 357 -15.00 -19.60 -14.21
C ASP A 357 -15.01 -20.64 -13.06
N PRO A 358 -16.09 -21.43 -12.90
CA PRO A 358 -16.17 -22.46 -11.87
C PRO A 358 -14.99 -23.45 -11.92
N GLY A 359 -14.39 -23.70 -10.75
CA GLY A 359 -13.26 -24.63 -10.60
C GLY A 359 -11.87 -23.99 -10.72
N LYS A 360 -11.77 -22.69 -11.05
CA LYS A 360 -10.51 -21.94 -10.98
C LYS A 360 -10.06 -21.62 -9.55
N PHE A 361 -10.99 -21.37 -8.62
CA PHE A 361 -10.67 -20.93 -7.25
C PHE A 361 -10.51 -22.04 -6.20
N PHE A 362 -10.97 -23.26 -6.47
CA PHE A 362 -11.11 -24.32 -5.44
C PHE A 362 -10.11 -25.48 -5.57
N ASN A 363 -9.14 -25.39 -6.49
CA ASN A 363 -8.25 -26.51 -6.84
C ASN A 363 -6.77 -26.32 -6.48
N ASN A 364 -6.39 -25.25 -5.79
CA ASN A 364 -5.01 -25.03 -5.34
C ASN A 364 -4.89 -25.10 -3.82
#